data_AF-A0AAE4KWG3-F1
#
_entry.id   AF-A0AAE4KWG3-F1
#
_cell.length_a   1.000
_cell.length_b   1.000
_cell.length_c   1.000
_cell.angle_alpha   90.00
_cell.angle_beta   90.00
_cell.angle_gamma   90.00
#
_symmetry.space_group_name_H-M   'P 1'
#
loop_
_entity.id
_entity.type
_entity.pdbx_description
1 polymer ?
#
loop_
_entity_poly.entity_id
_entity_poly.type
_entity_poly.pdbx_seq_one_letter_code
_entity_poly.pdbx_strand_id
1 'polypeptide(L)' 'MDEYTLTDYQAAQKSLGSTLHKIEQALFSLEEKQKAGRNLKAQITLSKERVKALKLSLKLIEREIQRLS' A
#
# COMPACT_ATOMS: atom_id res chain seq x y z
N MET A 1 17.65 -16.51 -7.08
CA MET A 1 16.74 -15.39 -6.76
C MET A 1 17.06 -14.35 -7.81
N ASP A 2 16.13 -14.03 -8.69
CA ASP A 2 16.42 -13.06 -9.75
C ASP A 2 16.74 -11.71 -9.09
N GLU A 3 17.85 -11.11 -9.50
CA GLU A 3 18.29 -9.82 -8.98
C GLU A 3 17.55 -8.74 -9.78
N TYR A 4 16.64 -8.02 -9.13
CA TYR A 4 15.88 -6.95 -9.77
C TYR A 4 16.78 -5.73 -10.02
N THR A 5 16.54 -5.03 -11.12
CA THR A 5 17.29 -3.83 -11.48
C THR A 5 16.78 -2.58 -10.76
N LEU A 6 17.57 -1.50 -10.75
CA LEU A 6 17.12 -0.19 -10.25
C LEU A 6 15.80 0.26 -10.90
N THR A 7 15.65 0.05 -12.20
CA THR A 7 14.43 0.38 -12.95
C THR A 7 13.23 -0.45 -12.49
N ASP A 8 13.42 -1.73 -12.19
CA ASP A 8 12.36 -2.58 -11.64
C ASP A 8 11.87 -2.07 -10.29
N TYR A 9 12.79 -1.70 -9.40
CA TYR A 9 12.44 -1.13 -8.10
C TYR A 9 11.72 0.21 -8.22
N GLN A 10 12.16 1.11 -9.11
CA GLN A 10 11.48 2.38 -9.37
C GLN A 10 10.06 2.17 -9.92
N ALA A 11 9.89 1.24 -10.87
CA ALA A 11 8.58 0.88 -11.41
C ALA A 11 7.67 0.29 -10.33
N ALA A 12 8.20 -0.61 -9.49
CA ALA A 12 7.48 -1.17 -8.35
C ALA A 12 7.07 -0.10 -7.33
N GLN A 13 7.96 0.84 -6.99
CA GLN A 13 7.68 1.94 -6.07
C GLN A 13 6.50 2.79 -6.57
N LYS A 14 6.50 3.18 -7.86
CA LYS A 14 5.43 3.95 -8.48
C LYS A 14 4.09 3.20 -8.47
N SER A 15 4.13 1.92 -8.82
CA SER A 15 2.94 1.05 -8.87
C SER A 15 2.32 0.85 -7.47
N LEU A 16 3.14 0.51 -6.49
CA LEU A 16 2.69 0.30 -5.11
C LEU A 16 2.25 1.60 -4.44
N GLY A 17 2.88 2.74 -4.74
CA GLY A 17 2.43 4.05 -4.26
C GLY A 17 1.04 4.40 -4.77
N SER A 18 0.77 4.16 -6.05
CA SER A 18 -0.57 4.35 -6.64
C SER A 18 -1.61 3.42 -6.01
N THR A 19 -1.23 2.18 -5.74
CA THR A 19 -2.10 1.19 -5.08
C THR A 19 -2.41 1.59 -3.64
N LEU A 20 -1.41 2.03 -2.89
CA LEU A 20 -1.56 2.53 -1.52
C LEU A 20 -2.58 3.67 -1.48
N HIS A 21 -2.43 4.67 -2.34
CA HIS A 21 -3.33 5.81 -2.39
C HIS A 21 -4.79 5.38 -2.62
N LYS A 22 -5.03 4.45 -3.58
CA LYS A 22 -6.38 3.93 -3.85
C LYS A 22 -6.98 3.20 -2.66
N ILE A 23 -6.19 2.42 -1.93
CA ILE A 23 -6.68 1.70 -0.74
C ILE A 23 -6.98 2.67 0.40
N GLU A 24 -6.19 3.74 0.57
CA GLU A 24 -6.46 4.78 1.58
C GLU A 24 -7.79 5.51 1.27
N GLN A 25 -8.09 5.81 0.01
CA GLN A 25 -9.38 6.38 -0.40
C GLN A 25 -10.54 5.40 -0.17
N ALA A 26 -10.35 4.13 -0.53
CA ALA A 26 -11.36 3.10 -0.28
C ALA A 26 -11.63 2.92 1.22
N LEU A 27 -10.59 2.99 2.06
CA LEU A 27 -10.70 2.92 3.51
C LEU A 27 -11.54 4.07 4.07
N PHE A 28 -11.33 5.30 3.58
CA PHE A 28 -12.16 6.45 3.96
C PHE A 28 -13.65 6.19 3.68
N SER A 29 -13.98 5.74 2.47
CA SER A 29 -15.37 5.40 2.11
C SER A 29 -15.96 4.27 2.97
N LEU A 30 -15.15 3.25 3.32
CA LEU A 30 -15.59 2.17 4.22
C LEU A 30 -15.89 2.70 5.63
N GLU A 31 -15.05 3.59 6.15
CA GLU A 31 -15.25 4.21 7.47
C GLU A 31 -16.50 5.10 7.50
N GLU A 32 -16.79 5.85 6.43
CA GLU A 32 -18.04 6.63 6.31
C GLU A 32 -19.28 5.72 6.28
N LYS A 33 -19.26 4.65 5.47
CA LYS A 33 -20.35 3.68 5.42
C LYS A 33 -20.56 2.98 6.77
N GLN A 34 -19.48 2.73 7.50
CA GLN A 34 -19.55 2.18 8.85
C GLN A 34 -20.19 3.15 9.84
N LYS A 35 -19.88 4.45 9.76
CA LYS A 35 -20.54 5.51 10.56
C LYS A 35 -22.03 5.62 10.23
N ALA A 36 -22.41 5.39 8.97
CA ALA A 36 -23.80 5.35 8.52
C ALA A 36 -24.56 4.05 8.89
N GLY A 37 -23.99 3.18 9.74
CA GLY A 37 -24.65 1.98 10.27
C GLY A 37 -24.44 0.68 9.50
N ARG A 38 -23.64 0.68 8.41
CA ARG A 38 -23.25 -0.58 7.74
C ARG A 38 -22.21 -1.32 8.58
N ASN A 39 -22.37 -2.62 8.82
CA ASN A 39 -21.34 -3.40 9.48
C ASN A 39 -20.22 -3.77 8.49
N LEU A 40 -19.14 -2.98 8.50
CA LEU A 40 -17.96 -3.12 7.62
C LEU A 40 -16.66 -3.26 8.42
N LYS A 41 -16.74 -3.61 9.71
CA LYS A 41 -15.60 -3.65 10.63
C LYS A 41 -14.47 -4.56 10.12
N ALA A 42 -14.82 -5.73 9.60
CA ALA A 42 -13.83 -6.68 9.06
C ALA A 42 -13.11 -6.11 7.83
N GLN A 43 -13.83 -5.49 6.90
CA GLN A 43 -13.25 -4.87 5.70
C GLN A 43 -12.33 -3.70 6.06
N ILE A 44 -12.72 -2.89 7.05
CA ILE A 44 -11.89 -1.79 7.56
C ILE A 44 -10.59 -2.32 8.17
N THR A 45 -10.67 -3.35 9.02
CA THR A 45 -9.49 -3.96 9.64
C THR A 45 -8.52 -4.49 8.58
N LEU A 46 -9.02 -5.28 7.63
CA LEU A 46 -8.19 -5.85 6.55
C LEU A 46 -7.58 -4.76 5.67
N SER A 47 -8.32 -3.70 5.35
CA SER A 47 -7.78 -2.58 4.57
C SER A 47 -6.69 -1.83 5.33
N LYS A 48 -6.83 -1.64 6.65
CA LYS A 48 -5.77 -1.04 7.49
C LYS A 48 -4.50 -1.90 7.52
N GLU A 49 -4.65 -3.22 7.59
CA GLU A 49 -3.51 -4.15 7.52
C GLU A 49 -2.80 -4.09 6.17
N ARG A 50 -3.55 -4.05 5.06
CA ARG A 50 -2.99 -3.88 3.71
C ARG A 50 -2.23 -2.57 3.55
N VAL A 51 -2.76 -1.46 4.08
CA VAL A 51 -2.05 -0.17 4.10
C VAL A 51 -0.72 -0.28 4.83
N LYS A 52 -0.69 -0.93 6.00
CA LYS A 52 0.55 -1.15 6.76
C LYS A 52 1.56 -1.98 5.96
N ALA A 53 1.12 -3.07 5.36
CA ALA A 53 1.97 -3.94 4.54
C ALA A 53 2.55 -3.18 3.33
N LEU A 54 1.73 -2.42 2.60
CA LEU A 54 2.20 -1.63 1.46
C LEU A 54 3.18 -0.53 1.85
N LYS A 55 2.95 0.15 2.98
CA LYS A 55 3.89 1.14 3.52
C LYS A 55 5.24 0.50 3.88
N LEU A 56 5.23 -0.71 4.45
CA LEU A 56 6.45 -1.47 4.71
C LEU A 56 7.16 -1.84 3.41
N SER A 57 6.44 -2.39 2.43
CA SER A 57 7.02 -2.74 1.12
C SER A 57 7.64 -1.53 0.42
N LEU A 58 6.98 -0.37 0.42
CA LEU A 58 7.52 0.85 -0.17
C LEU A 58 8.82 1.30 0.50
N LYS A 59 8.92 1.22 1.84
CA LYS A 59 10.16 1.52 2.58
C LYS A 59 11.29 0.55 2.24
N LEU A 60 10.99 -0.73 2.04
CA LEU A 60 11.99 -1.72 1.65
C LEU A 60 12.49 -1.47 0.22
N ILE A 61 11.58 -1.15 -0.70
CA ILE A 61 11.93 -0.78 -2.08
C ILE A 61 12.78 0.49 -2.11
N GLU A 62 12.42 1.51 -1.33
CA GLU A 62 13.19 2.75 -1.26
C GLU A 62 14.63 2.52 -0.78
N ARG A 63 14.84 1.67 0.23
CA ARG A 63 16.18 1.29 0.69
C ARG A 63 16.99 0.60 -0.39
N GLU A 64 16.33 -0.21 -1.20
CA GLU A 64 16.98 -0.95 -2.27
C GLU A 64 17.33 -0.06 -3.47
N ILE A 65 16.47 0.92 -3.78
CA ILE A 65 16.78 2.00 -4.73
C ILE A 65 18.03 2.75 -4.27
N GLN A 66 18.11 3.14 -2.98
CA GLN A 66 19.27 3.83 -2.42
C GLN A 66 20.56 3.00 -2.44
N ARG A 67 20.44 1.67 -2.36
CA ARG A 67 21.59 0.75 -2.43
C ARG A 67 22.15 0.63 -3.86
N LEU A 68 21.29 0.76 -4.86
CA LEU A 68 21.60 0.56 -6.28
C LEU A 68 21.88 1.86 -7.05
N SER A 69 21.54 3.02 -6.48
CA SER A 69 21.80 4.36 -7.03
C SER A 69 23.17 4.88 -6.64
#